data_AF-A0A834UZ35-F1
#
_entry.id   AF-A0A834UZ35-F1
#
_cell.length_a   1.000
_cell.length_b   1.000
_cell.length_c   1.000
_cell.angle_alpha   90.00
_cell.angle_beta   90.00
_cell.angle_gamma   90.00
#
_symmetry.space_group_name_H-M   'P 1'
#
loop_
_entity.id
_entity.type
_entity.pdbx_description
1 polymer ?
#
loop_
_entity_poly.entity_id
_entity_poly.type
_entity_poly.pdbx_seq_one_letter_code
_entity_poly.pdbx_strand_id
1 'polypeptide(L)'
;MARMKKENLTVLDEFILMGITDHPELQASFFGLFLIIYVISLLCNLGMIILTQMDSRLQTPMYFFLRHLACIDLGYSTAVGPKMLVNFVANQNTIPYNWCATQLAFFIMFIISELFILAAMAYDRYVAICNPLLYTVIMSKRVCWVLVVIPYLYSASLSLNKLCRGQE
;
A
#
# COMPACT_ATOMS: atom_id res chain seq x y z
N MET A 1 8.36 40.36 39.33
CA MET A 1 7.09 39.68 38.95
C MET A 1 7.14 39.32 37.48
N ALA A 2 7.37 38.06 37.17
CA ALA A 2 7.41 37.54 35.80
C ALA A 2 5.98 37.40 35.26
N ARG A 3 5.72 37.91 34.06
CA ARG A 3 4.53 37.58 33.27
C ARG A 3 5.01 36.74 32.09
N MET A 4 4.99 35.41 32.24
CA MET A 4 5.23 34.49 31.13
C MET A 4 4.12 34.67 30.10
N LYS A 5 4.49 35.20 28.93
CA LYS A 5 3.65 35.19 27.74
C LYS A 5 3.71 33.77 27.19
N LYS A 6 2.66 32.99 27.45
CA LYS A 6 2.51 31.64 26.94
C LYS A 6 2.43 31.74 25.41
N GLU A 7 3.49 31.34 24.73
CA GLU A 7 3.49 31.16 23.29
C GLU A 7 2.40 30.14 22.96
N ASN A 8 1.43 30.54 22.14
CA ASN A 8 0.49 29.60 21.56
C ASN A 8 1.27 28.81 20.50
N LEU A 9 1.96 27.74 20.91
CA LEU A 9 2.29 26.66 19.98
C LEU A 9 0.95 26.09 19.50
N THR A 10 0.50 26.55 18.33
CA THR A 10 -0.48 25.83 17.53
C THR A 10 0.18 24.52 17.10
N VAL A 11 0.11 23.52 17.97
CA VAL A 11 0.35 22.12 17.61
C VAL A 11 -0.72 21.79 16.58
N LEU A 12 -0.29 21.60 15.34
CA LEU A 12 -1.11 21.27 14.19
C LEU A 12 -1.55 19.79 14.30
N ASP A 13 -2.35 19.46 15.32
CA ASP A 13 -2.56 18.07 15.76
C ASP A 13 -3.69 17.34 14.98
N GLU A 14 -4.45 18.07 14.17
CA GLU A 14 -5.61 17.55 13.45
C GLU A 14 -5.58 17.93 11.97
N PHE A 15 -5.43 16.93 11.10
CA PHE A 15 -5.67 17.09 9.67
C PHE A 15 -7.17 16.89 9.41
N ILE A 16 -7.82 17.96 8.96
CA ILE A 16 -9.20 17.90 8.46
C ILE A 16 -9.15 17.31 7.05
N LEU A 17 -9.64 16.08 6.90
CA LEU A 17 -9.87 15.52 5.56
C LEU A 17 -11.13 16.22 5.01
N MET A 18 -10.94 17.29 4.23
CA MET A 18 -12.04 18.01 3.60
C MET A 18 -12.88 16.98 2.82
N GLY A 19 -14.17 16.86 3.15
CA GLY A 19 -15.08 15.97 2.46
C GLY A 19 -15.02 16.23 0.96
N ILE A 20 -14.96 15.17 0.14
CA ILE A 20 -14.84 15.28 -1.32
C ILE A 20 -16.00 16.11 -1.92
N THR A 21 -17.14 16.21 -1.21
CA THR A 21 -18.23 17.10 -1.57
C THR A 21 -19.05 17.52 -0.34
N ASP A 22 -19.70 18.68 -0.40
CA ASP A 22 -20.66 19.16 0.61
C ASP A 22 -22.10 18.69 0.33
N HIS A 23 -22.32 17.97 -0.77
CA HIS A 23 -23.63 17.45 -1.17
C HIS A 23 -23.86 16.01 -0.67
N PRO A 24 -24.83 15.78 0.25
CA PRO A 24 -25.04 14.47 0.88
C PRO A 24 -25.44 13.36 -0.10
N GLU A 25 -26.10 13.69 -1.22
CA GLU A 25 -26.47 12.73 -2.25
C GLU A 25 -25.25 12.19 -3.02
N LEU A 26 -24.28 13.05 -3.32
CA LEU A 26 -23.04 12.64 -4.00
C LEU A 26 -22.13 11.83 -3.05
N GLN A 27 -22.14 12.17 -1.76
CA GLN A 27 -21.41 11.46 -0.71
C GLN A 27 -21.85 9.99 -0.60
N ALA A 28 -23.16 9.73 -0.65
CA ALA A 28 -23.72 8.37 -0.65
C ALA A 28 -23.31 7.58 -1.92
N SER A 29 -23.28 8.25 -3.07
CA SER A 29 -22.82 7.65 -4.34
C SER A 29 -21.33 7.26 -4.28
N PHE A 30 -20.47 8.16 -3.78
CA PHE A 30 -19.05 7.86 -3.59
C PHE A 30 -18.82 6.74 -2.58
N PHE A 31 -19.56 6.73 -1.47
CA PHE A 31 -19.49 5.63 -0.49
C PHE A 31 -19.79 4.28 -1.15
N GLY A 32 -20.88 4.19 -1.92
CA GLY A 32 -21.21 2.97 -2.67
C GLY A 32 -20.13 2.56 -3.65
N LEU A 33 -19.59 3.50 -4.42
CA LEU A 33 -18.51 3.25 -5.38
C LEU A 33 -17.23 2.73 -4.70
N PHE A 34 -16.76 3.41 -3.64
CA PHE A 34 -15.58 3.00 -2.88
C PHE A 34 -15.77 1.63 -2.22
N LEU A 35 -16.96 1.34 -1.71
CA LEU A 35 -17.29 0.05 -1.11
C LEU A 35 -17.25 -1.08 -2.14
N ILE A 36 -17.81 -0.87 -3.34
CA ILE A 36 -17.76 -1.85 -4.43
C ILE A 36 -16.31 -2.11 -4.85
N ILE A 37 -15.52 -1.05 -5.08
CA ILE A 37 -14.11 -1.18 -5.44
C ILE A 37 -13.36 -1.94 -4.36
N TYR A 38 -13.57 -1.60 -3.08
CA TYR A 38 -12.94 -2.28 -1.96
C TYR A 38 -13.26 -3.79 -1.92
N VAL A 39 -14.53 -4.18 -2.04
CA VAL A 39 -14.94 -5.58 -2.02
C VAL A 39 -14.36 -6.35 -3.21
N ILE A 40 -14.41 -5.76 -4.42
CA ILE A 40 -13.85 -6.38 -5.62
C ILE A 40 -12.33 -6.56 -5.46
N SER A 41 -11.61 -5.52 -5.03
CA SER A 41 -10.17 -5.57 -4.81
C SER A 41 -9.79 -6.62 -3.77
N LEU A 42 -10.54 -6.75 -2.67
CA LEU A 42 -10.31 -7.80 -1.69
C LEU A 42 -10.51 -9.19 -2.31
N LEU A 43 -11.65 -9.44 -2.94
CA LEU A 43 -11.99 -10.75 -3.51
C LEU A 43 -11.01 -11.16 -4.60
N CYS A 44 -10.66 -10.25 -5.51
CA CYS A 44 -9.71 -10.52 -6.59
C CYS A 44 -8.32 -10.87 -6.05
N ASN A 45 -7.79 -10.07 -5.11
CA ASN A 45 -6.44 -10.31 -4.58
C ASN A 45 -6.38 -11.55 -3.67
N LEU A 46 -7.40 -11.79 -2.84
CA LEU A 46 -7.52 -13.04 -2.08
C LEU A 46 -7.62 -14.25 -3.01
N GLY A 47 -8.44 -14.15 -4.06
CA GLY A 47 -8.57 -15.18 -5.08
C GLY A 47 -7.23 -15.51 -5.74
N MET A 48 -6.45 -14.49 -6.12
CA MET A 48 -5.11 -14.66 -6.69
C MET A 48 -4.15 -15.38 -5.74
N ILE A 49 -4.16 -15.04 -4.45
CA ILE A 49 -3.32 -15.70 -3.44
C ILE A 49 -3.73 -17.17 -3.28
N ILE A 50 -5.03 -17.46 -3.18
CA ILE A 50 -5.54 -18.83 -3.02
C ILE A 50 -5.21 -19.65 -4.27
N LEU A 51 -5.48 -19.12 -5.46
CA LEU A 51 -5.28 -19.81 -6.73
C LEU A 51 -3.81 -20.20 -6.95
N THR A 52 -2.89 -19.28 -6.66
CA THR A 52 -1.44 -19.52 -6.78
C THR A 52 -0.90 -20.49 -5.75
N GLN A 53 -1.60 -20.67 -4.62
CA GLN A 53 -1.24 -21.66 -3.58
C GLN A 53 -1.78 -23.06 -3.90
N MET A 54 -2.97 -23.16 -4.49
CA MET A 54 -3.63 -24.44 -4.72
C MET A 54 -3.14 -25.17 -5.98
N ASP A 55 -2.76 -24.45 -7.04
CA ASP A 55 -2.29 -25.08 -8.27
C ASP A 55 -0.76 -25.08 -8.35
N SER A 56 -0.16 -26.26 -8.25
CA SER A 56 1.30 -26.45 -8.37
C SER A 56 1.83 -26.03 -9.75
N ARG A 57 1.01 -26.05 -10.80
CA ARG A 57 1.41 -25.61 -12.16
C ARG A 57 1.56 -24.10 -12.25
N LEU A 58 0.96 -23.37 -11.31
CA LEU A 58 1.12 -21.92 -11.18
C LEU A 58 2.34 -21.55 -10.32
N GLN A 59 3.19 -22.47 -9.87
CA GLN A 59 4.40 -22.14 -9.09
C GLN A 59 5.58 -21.65 -9.95
N THR A 60 5.31 -20.73 -10.88
CA THR A 60 6.35 -20.06 -11.68
C THR A 60 6.82 -18.77 -10.98
N PRO A 61 8.03 -18.25 -11.31
CA PRO A 61 8.51 -16.98 -10.78
C PRO A 61 7.53 -15.81 -10.95
N MET A 62 6.84 -15.74 -12.09
CA MET A 62 5.81 -14.71 -12.36
C MET A 62 4.65 -14.77 -11.35
N TYR A 63 4.09 -15.94 -11.09
CA TYR A 63 3.00 -16.09 -10.12
C TYR A 63 3.46 -15.87 -8.67
N PHE A 64 4.73 -16.16 -8.36
CA PHE A 64 5.34 -15.77 -7.09
C PHE A 64 5.32 -14.25 -6.91
N PHE A 65 5.72 -13.49 -7.93
CA PHE A 65 5.62 -12.02 -7.89
C PHE A 65 4.18 -11.52 -7.83
N LEU A 66 3.24 -12.12 -8.59
CA LEU A 66 1.81 -11.79 -8.53
C LEU A 66 1.22 -12.01 -7.13
N ARG A 67 1.65 -13.05 -6.41
CA ARG A 67 1.20 -13.28 -5.03
C ARG A 67 1.65 -12.15 -4.10
N HIS A 68 2.90 -11.69 -4.25
CA HIS A 68 3.40 -10.56 -3.46
C HIS A 68 2.74 -9.23 -3.86
N LEU A 69 2.41 -9.04 -5.13
CA LEU A 69 1.63 -7.90 -5.60
C LEU A 69 0.23 -7.90 -4.98
N ALA A 70 -0.46 -9.04 -5.01
CA ALA A 70 -1.78 -9.19 -4.38
C ALA A 70 -1.74 -8.92 -2.86
N CYS A 71 -0.66 -9.31 -2.16
CA CYS A 71 -0.47 -8.94 -0.75
C CYS A 71 -0.33 -7.43 -0.55
N ILE A 72 0.38 -6.73 -1.44
CA ILE A 72 0.50 -5.26 -1.39
C ILE A 72 -0.85 -4.61 -1.62
N ASP A 73 -1.62 -5.08 -2.61
CA ASP A 73 -2.94 -4.54 -2.94
C ASP A 73 -3.97 -4.73 -1.82
N LEU A 74 -3.91 -5.86 -1.12
CA LEU A 74 -4.69 -6.09 0.10
C LEU A 74 -4.27 -5.13 1.22
N GLY A 75 -2.96 -4.93 1.39
CA GLY A 75 -2.40 -3.97 2.34
C GLY A 75 -2.86 -2.54 2.06
N TYR A 76 -2.82 -2.12 0.79
CA TYR A 76 -3.28 -0.83 0.31
C TYR A 76 -4.79 -0.65 0.56
N SER A 77 -5.58 -1.65 0.17
CA SER A 77 -7.03 -1.68 0.38
C SER A 77 -7.40 -1.62 1.86
N THR A 78 -6.64 -2.29 2.74
CA THR A 78 -6.88 -2.32 4.20
C THR A 78 -6.38 -1.06 4.90
N ALA A 79 -5.31 -0.42 4.41
CA ALA A 79 -4.80 0.83 4.98
C ALA A 79 -5.69 2.04 4.62
N VAL A 80 -6.27 2.04 3.42
CA VAL A 80 -7.06 3.17 2.89
C VAL A 80 -8.57 2.96 3.05
N GLY A 81 -9.08 1.75 2.76
CA GLY A 81 -10.51 1.45 2.69
C GLY A 81 -11.28 1.68 3.99
N PRO A 82 -10.89 1.08 5.13
CA PRO A 82 -11.58 1.24 6.40
C PRO A 82 -11.61 2.70 6.87
N LYS A 83 -10.52 3.45 6.66
CA LYS A 83 -10.42 4.87 7.00
C LYS A 83 -11.36 5.73 6.15
N MET A 84 -11.39 5.51 4.83
CA MET A 84 -12.32 6.23 3.96
C MET A 84 -13.78 5.90 4.31
N LEU A 85 -14.11 4.63 4.55
CA LEU A 85 -15.47 4.20 4.91
C LEU A 85 -15.93 4.79 6.25
N VAL A 86 -15.07 4.82 7.27
CA VAL A 86 -15.39 5.42 8.58
C VAL A 86 -15.59 6.93 8.45
N ASN A 87 -14.78 7.64 7.64
CA ASN A 87 -14.95 9.08 7.42
C ASN A 87 -16.33 9.41 6.82
N PHE A 88 -16.85 8.58 5.92
CA PHE A 88 -18.17 8.78 5.33
C PHE A 88 -19.34 8.50 6.29
N VAL A 89 -19.18 7.56 7.24
CA VAL A 89 -20.24 7.14 8.19
C VAL A 89 -20.27 8.02 9.44
N ALA A 90 -19.11 8.38 9.99
CA ALA A 90 -19.02 9.06 11.27
C ALA A 90 -19.08 10.60 11.17
N ASN A 91 -18.93 11.18 9.98
CA ASN A 91 -18.86 12.63 9.74
C ASN A 91 -17.84 13.37 10.64
N GLN A 92 -16.93 12.63 11.29
CA GLN A 92 -15.82 13.12 12.10
C GLN A 92 -14.56 13.08 11.25
N ASN A 93 -14.26 14.21 10.61
CA ASN A 93 -13.18 14.35 9.62
C ASN A 93 -11.81 14.63 10.25
N THR A 94 -11.61 14.31 11.54
CA THR A 94 -10.37 14.58 12.25
C THR A 94 -9.56 13.30 12.40
N ILE A 95 -8.49 13.20 11.60
CA ILE A 95 -7.50 12.14 11.77
C ILE A 95 -6.37 12.73 12.62
N PRO A 96 -6.04 12.10 13.77
CA PRO A 96 -4.88 12.52 14.55
C PRO A 96 -3.61 12.42 13.71
N TYR A 97 -2.73 13.42 13.84
CA TYR A 97 -1.51 13.55 13.04
C TYR A 97 -0.71 12.23 12.92
N ASN A 98 -0.47 11.55 14.04
CA ASN A 98 0.28 10.29 14.08
C ASN A 98 -0.32 9.18 13.21
N TRP A 99 -1.65 9.11 13.12
CA TRP A 99 -2.32 8.12 12.29
C TRP A 99 -2.24 8.48 10.80
N CYS A 100 -2.33 9.77 10.46
CA CYS A 100 -2.13 10.24 9.09
C CYS A 100 -0.69 9.97 8.63
N ALA A 101 0.29 10.31 9.46
CA ALA A 101 1.70 10.06 9.19
C ALA A 101 2.00 8.56 9.00
N THR A 102 1.42 7.71 9.84
CA THR A 102 1.55 6.25 9.73
C THR A 102 0.90 5.73 8.43
N GLN A 103 -0.30 6.19 8.09
CA GLN A 103 -0.99 5.81 6.85
C GLN A 103 -0.18 6.22 5.60
N LEU A 104 0.38 7.42 5.60
CA LEU A 104 1.25 7.90 4.52
C LEU A 104 2.54 7.08 4.42
N ALA A 105 3.14 6.70 5.55
CA ALA A 105 4.34 5.86 5.57
C ALA A 105 4.08 4.47 4.97
N PHE A 106 2.95 3.84 5.30
CA PHE A 106 2.52 2.58 4.68
C PHE A 106 2.23 2.74 3.19
N PHE A 107 1.57 3.83 2.79
CA PHE A 107 1.27 4.13 1.39
C PHE A 107 2.54 4.21 0.54
N ILE A 108 3.53 4.97 1.00
CA ILE A 108 4.84 5.10 0.35
C ILE A 108 5.55 3.75 0.29
N MET A 109 5.50 2.97 1.38
CA MET A 109 6.12 1.63 1.43
C MET A 109 5.51 0.71 0.36
N PHE A 110 4.18 0.68 0.25
CA PHE A 110 3.45 -0.14 -0.70
C PHE A 110 3.72 0.26 -2.15
N ILE A 111 3.63 1.55 -2.50
CA ILE A 111 3.89 2.03 -3.87
C ILE A 111 5.30 1.68 -4.32
N ILE A 112 6.30 1.91 -3.47
CA ILE A 112 7.69 1.61 -3.83
C ILE A 112 7.86 0.11 -4.06
N SER A 113 7.30 -0.71 -3.17
CA SER A 113 7.37 -2.17 -3.28
C SER A 113 6.62 -2.68 -4.52
N GLU A 114 5.46 -2.10 -4.84
CA GLU A 114 4.68 -2.38 -6.05
C GLU A 114 5.50 -2.14 -7.32
N LEU A 115 6.11 -0.96 -7.44
CA LEU A 115 6.94 -0.60 -8.60
C LEU A 115 8.11 -1.57 -8.79
N PHE A 116 8.79 -1.96 -7.70
CA PHE A 116 9.87 -2.94 -7.79
C PHE A 116 9.39 -4.33 -8.20
N ILE A 117 8.22 -4.77 -7.72
CA ILE A 117 7.64 -6.06 -8.12
C ILE A 117 7.20 -6.03 -9.58
N LEU A 118 6.54 -4.96 -10.04
CA LEU A 118 6.18 -4.76 -11.44
C LEU A 118 7.42 -4.80 -12.34
N ALA A 119 8.50 -4.12 -11.92
CA ALA A 119 9.77 -4.16 -12.63
C ALA A 119 10.39 -5.57 -12.64
N ALA A 120 10.33 -6.30 -11.52
CA ALA A 120 10.81 -7.69 -11.44
C ALA A 120 10.00 -8.64 -12.37
N MET A 121 8.68 -8.44 -12.49
CA MET A 121 7.85 -9.19 -13.43
C MET A 121 8.18 -8.86 -14.89
N ALA A 122 8.40 -7.59 -15.22
CA ALA A 122 8.85 -7.19 -16.55
C ALA A 122 10.22 -7.80 -16.88
N TYR A 123 11.13 -7.82 -15.90
CA TYR A 123 12.44 -8.45 -16.02
C TYR A 123 12.34 -9.98 -16.19
N ASP A 124 11.46 -10.65 -15.45
CA ASP A 124 11.17 -12.08 -15.62
C ASP A 124 10.75 -12.41 -17.07
N ARG A 125 9.79 -11.65 -17.61
CA ARG A 125 9.34 -11.83 -19.00
C ARG A 125 10.46 -11.54 -20.00
N TYR A 126 11.27 -10.52 -19.76
CA TYR A 126 12.42 -10.20 -20.61
C TYR A 126 13.45 -11.34 -20.64
N VAL A 127 13.84 -11.88 -19.48
CA VAL A 127 14.82 -12.98 -19.42
C VAL A 127 14.26 -14.26 -20.02
N ALA A 128 12.96 -14.55 -19.84
CA ALA A 128 12.30 -15.70 -20.44
C ALA A 128 12.35 -15.66 -21.98
N ILE A 129 12.23 -14.48 -22.58
CA ILE A 129 12.26 -14.30 -24.04
C ILE A 129 13.69 -14.25 -24.57
N CYS A 130 14.56 -13.43 -23.97
CA CYS A 130 15.89 -13.15 -24.51
C CYS A 130 16.92 -14.22 -24.15
N ASN A 131 16.76 -14.96 -23.04
CA ASN A 131 17.74 -15.92 -22.55
C ASN A 131 17.09 -17.21 -22.01
N PRO A 132 16.34 -17.97 -22.83
CA PRO A 132 15.56 -19.11 -22.35
C PRO A 132 16.42 -20.23 -21.72
N LEU A 133 17.63 -20.47 -22.23
CA LEU A 133 18.52 -21.53 -21.67
C LEU A 133 19.06 -21.19 -20.27
N LEU A 134 19.23 -19.90 -19.96
CA LEU A 134 19.73 -19.43 -18.66
C LEU A 134 18.61 -19.02 -17.70
N TYR A 135 17.35 -19.04 -18.14
CA TYR A 135 16.20 -18.56 -17.38
C TYR A 135 16.12 -19.20 -15.98
N THR A 136 16.28 -20.51 -15.87
CA THR A 136 16.19 -21.23 -14.58
C THR A 136 17.29 -20.87 -13.59
N VAL A 137 18.45 -20.43 -14.08
CA VAL A 137 19.57 -19.98 -13.26
C VAL A 137 19.37 -18.53 -12.82
N ILE A 138 18.99 -17.65 -13.76
CA ILE A 138 18.77 -16.22 -13.52
C ILE A 138 17.53 -16.00 -12.64
N MET A 139 16.42 -16.65 -12.95
CA MET A 139 15.15 -16.61 -12.21
C MET A 139 15.03 -17.79 -11.24
N SER A 140 16.11 -18.11 -10.52
CA SER A 140 16.05 -19.12 -9.47
C SER A 140 15.21 -18.64 -8.29
N LYS A 141 14.67 -19.58 -7.49
CA LYS A 141 13.87 -19.26 -6.29
C LYS A 141 14.59 -18.32 -5.32
N ARG A 142 15.91 -18.46 -5.17
CA ARG A 142 16.73 -17.59 -4.31
C ARG A 142 16.74 -16.16 -4.83
N VAL A 143 16.94 -15.98 -6.13
CA VAL A 143 16.93 -14.64 -6.76
C VAL A 143 15.54 -14.01 -6.65
N CYS A 144 14.46 -14.78 -6.88
CA CYS A 144 13.09 -14.28 -6.70
C CYS A 144 12.84 -13.76 -5.28
N TRP A 145 13.29 -14.50 -4.26
CA TRP A 145 13.21 -14.03 -2.87
C TRP A 145 14.02 -12.76 -2.62
N VAL A 146 15.24 -12.67 -3.16
CA VAL A 146 16.07 -11.45 -3.06
C VAL A 146 15.38 -10.26 -3.73
N LEU A 147 14.81 -10.45 -4.93
CA LEU A 147 14.07 -9.44 -5.68
C LEU A 147 12.80 -8.96 -4.96
N VAL A 148 12.28 -9.73 -4.02
CA VAL A 148 11.15 -9.31 -3.16
C VAL A 148 11.68 -8.68 -1.87
N VAL A 149 12.51 -9.39 -1.11
CA VAL A 149 12.94 -8.95 0.23
C VAL A 149 13.69 -7.63 0.20
N ILE A 150 14.56 -7.39 -0.77
CA ILE A 150 15.32 -6.14 -0.86
C ILE A 150 14.38 -4.92 -1.02
N PRO A 151 13.44 -4.89 -1.99
CA PRO A 151 12.46 -3.82 -2.08
C PRO A 151 11.64 -3.58 -0.81
N TYR A 152 11.18 -4.64 -0.13
CA TYR A 152 10.42 -4.50 1.12
C TYR A 152 11.27 -3.90 2.25
N LEU A 153 12.52 -4.32 2.40
CA LEU A 153 13.43 -3.76 3.41
C LEU A 153 13.81 -2.31 3.08
N TYR A 154 14.06 -2.03 1.81
CA TYR A 154 14.40 -0.68 1.34
C TYR A 154 13.21 0.29 1.53
N SER A 155 12.02 -0.12 1.11
CA SER A 155 10.80 0.68 1.25
C SER A 155 10.46 0.91 2.72
N ALA A 156 10.60 -0.11 3.58
CA ALA A 156 10.41 0.05 5.02
C ALA A 156 11.43 1.01 5.64
N SER A 157 12.71 0.90 5.28
CA SER A 157 13.77 1.79 5.78
C SER A 157 13.52 3.24 5.35
N LEU A 158 13.10 3.46 4.10
CA LEU A 158 12.79 4.79 3.59
C LEU A 158 11.55 5.38 4.27
N SER A 159 10.48 4.59 4.43
CA SER A 159 9.27 5.02 5.13
C SER A 159 9.54 5.34 6.60
N LEU A 160 10.39 4.56 7.28
CA LEU A 160 10.83 4.85 8.66
C LEU A 160 11.62 6.15 8.74
N ASN A 161 12.57 6.38 7.84
CA ASN A 161 13.32 7.64 7.78
C ASN A 161 12.40 8.85 7.55
N LYS A 162 11.37 8.69 6.71
CA LYS A 162 10.36 9.72 6.47
C LYS A 162 9.49 9.97 7.69
N LEU A 163 9.08 8.91 8.40
CA LEU A 163 8.28 9.01 9.61
C LEU A 163 9.07 9.70 10.74
N CYS A 164 10.35 9.34 10.94
CA CYS A 164 11.22 9.99 11.93
C CYS A 164 11.46 11.47 11.60
N ARG A 165 11.70 11.83 10.33
CA ARG A 165 11.86 13.24 9.92
C ARG A 165 10.56 14.05 9.96
N GLY A 166 9.40 13.39 9.90
CA GLY A 166 8.11 14.06 10.04
C GLY A 166 7.76 14.41 11.48
N GLN A 167 8.46 13.83 12.48
CA GLN A 167 8.26 14.12 13.90
C GLN A 167 9.22 15.19 14.47
N GLU A 168 10.14 15.75 13.66
CA GLU A 168 10.96 16.94 13.97
C GLU A 168 10.29 18.22 13.45
#